data_AF-A0A934GSW8-F1
#
_entry.id   AF-A0A934GSW8-F1
#
_cell.length_a   1.000
_cell.length_b   1.000
_cell.length_c   1.000
_cell.angle_alpha   90.00
_cell.angle_beta   90.00
_cell.angle_gamma   90.00
#
_symmetry.space_group_name_H-M   'P 1'
#
loop_
_entity.id
_entity.type
_entity.pdbx_description
1 polymer ?
#
loop_
_entity_poly.entity_id
_entity_poly.type
_entity_poly.pdbx_seq_one_letter_code
_entity_poly.pdbx_strand_id
1 'polypeptide(L)'
;MSDYDKTIDPAVPVEGNNGEPKQDWNYQPNDDGAISIPVRIGSRLEDAPPMNQQPPVPNLADTDDSIVREYEKKYYRQSLYSDAPAPQPRIGDPNKQKRQWDFRDINVKVPAKHRYQTRAASGELQDTERTWAAIAHASAILTFLVLITVTPGVVLTALIPLGIYLAFRNKSEFVAFHALQAFTVQVVGTVGALLLLLTGGVVLGTLIAISLVLSLVLIGIPFLILFSLMLVGLVLFSFALPIAMVVYSMIAADAAYKGRNYRYPYVADWLDDQLKNGMLGSVI
;
A
#
# COMPACT_ATOMS: atom_id res chain seq x y z
N MET A 1 11.91 42.41 17.83
CA MET A 1 12.65 42.59 19.10
C MET A 1 11.80 41.98 20.20
N SER A 2 11.98 40.68 20.43
CA SER A 2 11.41 39.94 21.55
C SER A 2 12.20 38.65 21.65
N ASP A 3 13.17 38.66 22.55
CA ASP A 3 14.05 37.55 22.88
C ASP A 3 13.24 36.32 23.32
N TYR A 4 13.45 35.20 22.64
CA TYR A 4 13.07 33.89 23.11
C TYR A 4 14.39 33.16 23.48
N ASP A 5 14.87 33.47 24.68
CA ASP A 5 15.95 32.74 25.34
C ASP A 5 15.36 31.45 25.91
N LYS A 6 15.62 30.34 25.23
CA LYS A 6 15.25 29.00 25.67
C LYS A 6 16.52 28.27 26.07
N THR A 7 16.76 28.35 27.37
CA THR A 7 17.70 27.60 28.20
C THR A 7 17.88 26.15 27.74
N ILE A 8 19.16 25.81 27.54
CA ILE A 8 19.68 24.49 27.21
C ILE A 8 19.74 23.66 28.50
N ASP A 9 19.09 22.48 28.51
CA ASP A 9 19.22 21.48 29.56
C ASP A 9 20.62 20.84 29.52
N PRO A 10 21.36 20.73 30.65
CA PRO A 10 22.63 20.04 30.69
C PRO A 10 22.45 18.52 30.58
N ALA A 11 23.31 17.92 29.76
CA ALA A 11 23.34 16.52 29.39
C ALA A 11 23.27 15.54 30.58
N VAL A 12 22.39 14.55 30.44
CA VAL A 12 22.38 13.33 31.25
C VAL A 12 23.57 12.46 30.83
N PRO A 13 24.44 12.01 31.76
CA PRO A 13 25.49 11.05 31.43
C PRO A 13 24.89 9.67 31.23
N VAL A 14 24.98 9.12 30.02
CA VAL A 14 24.63 7.74 29.71
C VAL A 14 25.82 6.86 30.10
N GLU A 15 25.76 6.29 31.29
CA GLU A 15 26.73 5.32 31.82
C GLU A 15 26.26 3.90 31.45
N GLY A 16 27.09 3.15 30.71
CA GLY A 16 26.79 1.76 30.33
C GLY A 16 27.42 1.30 29.01
N ASN A 17 28.72 1.53 28.82
CA ASN A 17 29.48 0.96 27.69
C ASN A 17 30.05 -0.40 28.09
N ASN A 18 29.26 -1.46 27.95
CA ASN A 18 29.78 -2.82 27.94
C ASN A 18 30.53 -2.98 26.63
N GLY A 19 31.85 -3.19 26.69
CA GLY A 19 32.79 -3.16 25.57
C GLY A 19 32.62 -4.22 24.48
N GLU A 20 31.41 -4.37 23.94
CA GLU A 20 31.21 -5.05 22.67
C GLU A 20 31.67 -4.13 21.54
N PRO A 21 32.56 -4.59 20.64
CA PRO A 21 32.95 -3.81 19.48
C PRO A 21 31.69 -3.52 18.67
N LYS A 22 31.33 -2.24 18.52
CA LYS A 22 30.29 -1.81 17.57
C LYS A 22 30.70 -2.33 16.19
N GLN A 23 30.04 -3.40 15.74
CA GLN A 23 30.13 -3.85 14.36
C GLN A 23 29.46 -2.79 13.51
N ASP A 24 30.28 -1.98 12.87
CA ASP A 24 29.86 -1.00 11.88
C ASP A 24 29.46 -1.77 10.61
N TRP A 25 28.18 -2.08 10.50
CA TRP A 25 27.59 -2.76 9.35
C TRP A 25 27.43 -1.78 8.19
N ASN A 26 28.55 -1.22 7.73
CA ASN A 26 28.57 -0.33 6.58
C ASN A 26 28.50 -1.18 5.30
N TYR A 27 27.29 -1.64 4.96
CA TYR A 27 27.02 -2.33 3.71
C TYR A 27 27.02 -1.32 2.57
N GLN A 28 28.14 -1.19 1.85
CA GLN A 28 28.13 -0.50 0.57
C GLN A 28 27.56 -1.44 -0.49
N PRO A 29 26.53 -1.03 -1.25
CA PRO A 29 26.09 -1.77 -2.42
C PRO A 29 27.25 -1.90 -3.40
N ASN A 30 27.40 -3.07 -4.00
CA ASN A 30 28.30 -3.25 -5.14
C ASN A 30 27.80 -2.39 -6.32
N ASP A 31 28.64 -2.18 -7.35
CA ASP A 31 28.31 -1.36 -8.52
C ASP A 31 27.08 -1.85 -9.32
N ASP A 32 26.64 -3.09 -9.08
CA ASP A 32 25.43 -3.72 -9.64
C ASP A 32 24.19 -3.64 -8.73
N GLY A 33 24.31 -3.02 -7.55
CA GLY A 33 23.25 -2.91 -6.54
C GLY A 33 23.07 -4.15 -5.66
N ALA A 34 23.91 -5.18 -5.78
CA ALA A 34 23.88 -6.33 -4.91
C ALA A 34 24.49 -6.02 -3.54
N ILE A 35 23.87 -6.51 -2.46
CA ILE A 35 24.41 -6.43 -1.10
C ILE A 35 25.00 -7.81 -0.76
N SER A 36 26.32 -7.86 -0.55
CA SER A 36 27.01 -9.08 -0.15
C SER A 36 27.10 -9.17 1.39
N ILE A 37 26.52 -10.22 1.96
CA ILE A 37 26.53 -10.47 3.40
C ILE A 37 27.59 -11.53 3.70
N PRO A 38 28.66 -11.23 4.45
CA PRO A 38 29.63 -12.24 4.84
C PRO A 38 29.02 -13.17 5.88
N VAL A 39 28.75 -14.42 5.50
CA VAL A 39 28.36 -15.48 6.45
C VAL A 39 29.64 -16.04 7.07
N ARG A 40 29.86 -15.77 8.36
CA ARG A 40 30.97 -16.34 9.12
C ARG A 40 30.65 -17.81 9.46
N ILE A 41 31.03 -18.73 8.57
CA ILE A 41 31.06 -20.15 8.90
C ILE A 41 32.21 -20.33 9.90
N GLY A 42 31.87 -20.66 11.16
CA GLY A 42 32.85 -20.82 12.23
C GLY A 42 33.85 -21.94 11.92
N SER A 43 35.01 -21.58 11.36
CA SER A 43 36.17 -22.46 11.26
C SER A 43 37.05 -22.26 12.48
N ARG A 44 36.75 -22.99 13.57
CA ARG A 44 37.75 -23.31 14.60
C ARG A 44 37.39 -24.61 15.30
N LEU A 45 37.80 -25.72 14.69
CA LEU A 45 37.75 -27.06 15.27
C LEU A 45 39.00 -27.40 16.11
N GLU A 46 39.91 -26.45 16.32
CA GLU A 46 41.23 -26.72 16.92
C GLU A 46 41.28 -26.61 18.45
N ASP A 47 40.24 -26.10 19.12
CA ASP A 47 40.23 -25.88 20.57
C ASP A 47 39.22 -26.76 21.33
N ALA A 48 38.85 -27.94 20.79
CA ALA A 48 37.91 -28.84 21.47
C ALA A 48 38.54 -29.51 22.71
N PRO A 49 37.95 -29.37 23.93
CA PRO A 49 38.43 -30.06 25.13
C PRO A 49 38.25 -31.60 25.00
N PRO A 50 39.03 -32.40 25.75
CA PRO A 50 39.03 -33.86 25.63
C PRO A 50 37.63 -34.45 25.85
N MET A 51 37.23 -35.34 24.93
CA MET A 51 35.99 -36.13 24.93
C MET A 51 35.87 -36.97 26.21
N ASN A 52 35.30 -36.41 27.28
CA ASN A 52 34.69 -37.27 28.30
C ASN A 52 33.59 -36.62 29.16
N GLN A 53 33.12 -35.42 28.81
CA GLN A 53 32.05 -34.74 29.57
C GLN A 53 31.12 -33.90 28.68
N GLN A 54 30.73 -34.40 27.50
CA GLN A 54 29.67 -33.75 26.73
C GLN A 54 28.30 -34.34 27.14
N PRO A 55 27.37 -33.52 27.66
CA PRO A 55 25.98 -33.94 27.80
C PRO A 55 25.42 -34.30 26.41
N PRO A 56 24.42 -35.20 26.33
CA PRO A 56 23.87 -35.66 25.06
C PRO A 56 23.43 -34.45 24.22
N VAL A 57 24.09 -34.28 23.07
CA VAL A 57 23.80 -33.21 22.12
C VAL A 57 22.40 -33.47 21.58
N PRO A 58 21.45 -32.52 21.69
CA PRO A 58 20.15 -32.66 21.05
C PRO A 58 20.35 -32.89 19.56
N ASN A 59 19.59 -33.82 18.99
CA ASN A 59 19.62 -34.13 17.57
C ASN A 59 19.36 -32.84 16.76
N LEU A 60 20.41 -32.32 16.11
CA LEU A 60 20.36 -31.06 15.35
C LEU A 60 19.32 -31.09 14.23
N ALA A 61 19.02 -32.28 13.70
CA ALA A 61 17.97 -32.46 12.69
C ALA A 61 16.57 -32.13 13.22
N ASP A 62 16.26 -32.39 14.49
CA ASP A 62 14.95 -32.06 15.07
C ASP A 62 14.83 -30.57 15.43
N THR A 63 15.97 -29.92 15.69
CA THR A 63 16.01 -28.51 16.12
C THR A 63 15.80 -27.57 14.92
N ASP A 64 16.44 -27.83 13.78
CA ASP A 64 16.28 -27.02 12.58
C ASP A 64 14.84 -27.04 12.06
N ASP A 65 14.21 -28.22 12.03
CA ASP A 65 12.81 -28.34 11.63
C ASP A 65 11.86 -27.61 12.58
N SER A 66 12.19 -27.51 13.87
CA SER A 66 11.39 -26.75 14.83
C SER A 66 11.50 -25.24 14.61
N ILE A 67 12.70 -24.75 14.29
CA ILE A 67 12.96 -23.34 14.00
C ILE A 67 12.30 -22.93 12.69
N VAL A 68 12.44 -23.75 11.63
CA VAL A 68 11.76 -23.50 10.34
C VAL A 68 10.25 -23.50 10.52
N ARG A 69 9.69 -24.45 11.28
CA ARG A 69 8.24 -24.47 11.57
C ARG A 69 7.77 -23.27 12.40
N GLU A 70 8.57 -22.81 13.35
CA GLU A 70 8.24 -21.59 14.12
C GLU A 70 8.28 -20.35 13.22
N TYR A 71 9.26 -20.25 12.32
CA TYR A 71 9.40 -19.16 11.37
C TYR A 71 8.26 -19.18 10.33
N GLU A 72 7.92 -20.33 9.77
CA GLU A 72 6.78 -20.51 8.85
C GLU A 72 5.45 -20.17 9.53
N LYS A 73 5.27 -20.59 10.78
CA LYS A 73 4.06 -20.26 11.56
C LYS A 73 3.95 -18.77 11.88
N LYS A 74 5.08 -18.08 12.03
CA LYS A 74 5.13 -16.64 12.35
C LYS A 74 4.92 -15.77 11.11
N TYR A 75 5.36 -16.21 9.93
CA TYR A 75 5.37 -15.37 8.72
C TYR A 75 4.46 -15.84 7.58
N TYR A 76 4.07 -17.12 7.53
CA TYR A 76 3.26 -17.70 6.44
C TYR A 76 1.85 -18.13 6.84
N ARG A 77 1.36 -17.66 7.99
CA ARG A 77 0.01 -17.99 8.49
C ARG A 77 -1.10 -17.26 7.73
N GLN A 78 -1.14 -17.35 6.40
CA GLN A 78 -2.35 -17.09 5.60
C GLN A 78 -2.29 -17.62 4.16
N SER A 79 -1.77 -18.82 3.93
CA SER A 79 -2.02 -19.54 2.68
C SER A 79 -2.94 -20.72 2.95
N LEU A 80 -4.12 -20.66 2.34
CA LEU A 80 -5.19 -21.65 2.40
C LEU A 80 -4.71 -23.05 2.02
N TYR A 81 -5.32 -24.03 2.69
CA TYR A 81 -5.48 -25.44 2.31
C TYR A 81 -4.99 -25.81 0.91
N SER A 82 -3.92 -26.61 0.86
CA SER A 82 -3.67 -27.55 -0.23
C SER A 82 -3.18 -28.84 0.43
N ASP A 83 -4.08 -29.83 0.53
CA ASP A 83 -3.82 -31.17 1.05
C ASP A 83 -2.94 -32.00 0.07
N ALA A 84 -1.95 -31.38 -0.56
CA ALA A 84 -0.96 -32.09 -1.34
C ALA A 84 0.07 -32.70 -0.37
N PRO A 85 0.25 -34.03 -0.34
CA PRO A 85 1.31 -34.63 0.47
C PRO A 85 2.65 -34.07 0.04
N ALA A 86 3.45 -33.64 1.03
CA ALA A 86 4.79 -33.12 0.82
C ALA A 86 5.59 -34.07 -0.11
N PRO A 87 6.29 -33.56 -1.13
CA PRO A 87 7.16 -34.39 -1.95
C PRO A 87 8.19 -35.05 -1.03
N GLN A 88 8.14 -36.38 -0.92
CA GLN A 88 9.12 -37.11 -0.12
C GLN A 88 10.51 -36.88 -0.74
N PRO A 89 11.52 -36.52 0.07
CA PRO A 89 12.88 -36.37 -0.43
C PRO A 89 13.34 -37.71 -0.99
N ARG A 90 13.55 -37.78 -2.31
CA ARG A 90 14.26 -38.90 -2.92
C ARG A 90 15.67 -38.89 -2.35
N ILE A 91 16.01 -39.92 -1.58
CA ILE A 91 17.37 -40.20 -1.12
C ILE A 91 18.22 -40.47 -2.35
N GLY A 92 18.76 -39.41 -2.93
CA GLY A 92 19.67 -39.43 -4.06
C GLY A 92 21.10 -39.55 -3.56
N ASP A 93 21.85 -40.43 -4.22
CA ASP A 93 23.30 -40.65 -4.13
C ASP A 93 24.10 -39.44 -3.60
N PRO A 94 24.74 -39.54 -2.41
CA PRO A 94 25.48 -38.45 -1.79
C PRO A 94 26.69 -37.99 -2.63
N ASN A 95 27.13 -38.77 -3.62
CA ASN A 95 28.29 -38.43 -4.45
C ASN A 95 27.96 -37.52 -5.65
N LYS A 96 26.69 -37.13 -5.84
CA LYS A 96 26.25 -36.18 -6.90
C LYS A 96 25.89 -34.78 -6.40
N GLN A 97 26.07 -34.50 -5.10
CA GLN A 97 25.77 -33.20 -4.48
C GLN A 97 26.85 -32.12 -4.69
N LYS A 98 27.86 -32.36 -5.53
CA LYS A 98 28.67 -31.27 -6.13
C LYS A 98 28.00 -30.63 -7.34
N ARG A 99 26.67 -30.54 -7.35
CA ARG A 99 26.01 -29.53 -8.17
C ARG A 99 26.19 -28.22 -7.44
N GLN A 100 27.33 -27.59 -7.75
CA GLN A 100 27.54 -26.16 -7.74
C GLN A 100 26.18 -25.45 -7.72
N TRP A 101 25.85 -24.84 -6.59
CA TRP A 101 24.83 -23.81 -6.55
C TRP A 101 25.36 -22.71 -7.45
N ASP A 102 25.10 -22.87 -8.75
CA ASP A 102 25.28 -21.87 -9.76
C ASP A 102 24.25 -20.81 -9.35
N PHE A 103 24.69 -19.86 -8.51
CA PHE A 103 24.07 -18.56 -8.34
C PHE A 103 24.14 -17.87 -9.70
N ARG A 104 23.49 -18.44 -10.72
CA ARG A 104 22.97 -17.65 -11.80
C ARG A 104 22.07 -16.69 -11.08
N ASP A 105 22.38 -15.41 -11.20
CA ASP A 105 21.52 -14.33 -10.82
C ASP A 105 20.14 -14.65 -11.39
N ILE A 106 19.32 -15.32 -10.58
CA ILE A 106 17.92 -15.49 -10.90
C ILE A 106 17.46 -14.07 -10.70
N ASN A 107 17.40 -13.35 -11.81
CA ASN A 107 16.87 -12.01 -11.89
C ASN A 107 15.37 -12.15 -11.66
N VAL A 108 15.01 -12.52 -10.42
CA VAL A 108 13.66 -12.67 -9.95
C VAL A 108 13.15 -11.25 -9.98
N LYS A 109 12.46 -10.89 -11.07
CA LYS A 109 11.71 -9.63 -11.14
C LYS A 109 10.71 -9.68 -10.00
N VAL A 110 11.09 -9.08 -8.88
CA VAL A 110 10.24 -8.99 -7.70
C VAL A 110 8.95 -8.31 -8.18
N PRO A 111 7.78 -8.94 -8.00
CA PRO A 111 6.53 -8.40 -8.51
C PRO A 111 6.33 -7.00 -7.94
N ALA A 112 5.87 -6.05 -8.77
CA ALA A 112 5.81 -4.62 -8.44
C ALA A 112 5.26 -4.33 -7.03
N LYS A 113 4.20 -5.05 -6.63
CA LYS A 113 3.59 -5.02 -5.28
C LYS A 113 4.61 -5.08 -4.14
N HIS A 114 5.64 -5.91 -4.25
CA HIS A 114 6.66 -6.09 -3.21
C HIS A 114 7.74 -5.01 -3.31
N ARG A 115 8.09 -4.55 -4.51
CA ARG A 115 9.09 -3.49 -4.72
C ARG A 115 8.74 -2.20 -3.97
N TYR A 116 7.47 -1.80 -4.01
CA TYR A 116 6.98 -0.62 -3.29
C TYR A 116 7.08 -0.76 -1.77
N GLN A 117 6.71 -1.94 -1.25
CA GLN A 117 6.72 -2.20 0.18
C GLN A 117 8.15 -2.25 0.71
N THR A 118 9.08 -2.84 -0.04
CA THR A 118 10.49 -2.92 0.34
C THR A 118 11.13 -1.53 0.42
N ARG A 119 10.93 -0.67 -0.58
CA ARG A 119 11.53 0.68 -0.61
C ARG A 119 10.94 1.65 0.41
N ALA A 120 9.64 1.53 0.66
CA ALA A 120 8.98 2.25 1.74
C ALA A 120 9.50 1.83 3.12
N ALA A 121 9.69 0.52 3.32
CA ALA A 121 10.17 -0.04 4.59
C ALA A 121 11.67 0.21 4.83
N SER A 122 12.49 0.30 3.77
CA SER A 122 13.92 0.60 3.87
C SER A 122 14.22 2.06 4.22
N GLY A 123 13.23 2.95 4.20
CA GLY A 123 13.42 4.38 4.43
C GLY A 123 14.03 5.12 3.23
N GLU A 124 14.25 4.45 2.11
CA GLU A 124 14.89 4.99 0.90
C GLU A 124 14.02 5.97 0.09
N LEU A 125 12.74 6.12 0.44
CA LEU A 125 11.84 7.09 -0.21
C LEU A 125 12.27 8.52 0.13
N GLN A 126 12.56 9.30 -0.92
CA GLN A 126 12.89 10.72 -0.77
C GLN A 126 11.68 11.52 -0.28
N ASP A 127 11.93 12.57 0.51
CA ASP A 127 10.86 13.43 1.03
C ASP A 127 10.02 14.07 -0.08
N THR A 128 10.64 14.34 -1.22
CA THR A 128 9.98 14.84 -2.43
C THR A 128 8.93 13.85 -2.96
N GLU A 129 9.26 12.56 -3.03
CA GLU A 129 8.34 11.51 -3.50
C GLU A 129 7.13 11.38 -2.56
N ARG A 130 7.37 11.40 -1.24
CA ARG A 130 6.31 11.36 -0.23
C ARG A 130 5.37 12.55 -0.36
N THR A 131 5.95 13.74 -0.57
CA THR A 131 5.19 14.98 -0.73
C THR A 131 4.34 14.96 -2.01
N TRP A 132 4.90 14.57 -3.15
CA TRP A 132 4.16 14.51 -4.42
C TRP A 132 3.05 13.45 -4.39
N ALA A 133 3.29 12.30 -3.78
CA ALA A 133 2.26 11.28 -3.58
C ALA A 133 1.12 11.79 -2.68
N ALA A 134 1.44 12.50 -1.59
CA ALA A 134 0.43 13.10 -0.71
C ALA A 134 -0.38 14.19 -1.42
N ILE A 135 0.27 15.06 -2.20
CA ILE A 135 -0.39 16.11 -3.00
C ILE A 135 -1.38 15.49 -3.99
N ALA A 136 -1.03 14.35 -4.62
CA ALA A 136 -1.93 13.68 -5.54
C ALA A 136 -3.23 13.20 -4.88
N HIS A 137 -3.20 12.77 -3.61
CA HIS A 137 -4.44 12.47 -2.88
C HIS A 137 -5.14 13.74 -2.37
N ALA A 138 -4.38 14.75 -1.94
CA ALA A 138 -4.92 16.01 -1.46
C ALA A 138 -5.69 16.80 -2.54
N SER A 139 -5.43 16.57 -3.83
CA SER A 139 -6.19 17.20 -4.92
C SER A 139 -7.68 16.86 -4.91
N ALA A 140 -8.10 15.78 -4.24
CA ALA A 140 -9.51 15.47 -4.05
C ALA A 140 -10.26 16.58 -3.27
N ILE A 141 -9.59 17.26 -2.34
CA ILE A 141 -10.17 18.40 -1.61
C ILE A 141 -10.47 19.54 -2.59
N LEU A 142 -9.54 19.82 -3.50
CA LEU A 142 -9.73 20.87 -4.49
C LEU A 142 -10.90 20.55 -5.42
N THR A 143 -11.01 19.29 -5.89
CA THR A 143 -12.17 18.87 -6.69
C THR A 143 -13.47 18.97 -5.91
N PHE A 144 -13.49 18.61 -4.63
CA PHE A 144 -14.66 18.79 -3.79
C PHE A 144 -15.10 20.26 -3.68
N LEU A 145 -14.16 21.17 -3.42
CA LEU A 145 -14.45 22.61 -3.34
C LEU A 145 -15.02 23.16 -4.65
N VAL A 146 -14.45 22.73 -5.79
CA VAL A 146 -14.94 23.15 -7.10
C VAL A 146 -16.28 22.51 -7.45
N LEU A 147 -16.54 21.27 -7.02
CA LEU A 147 -17.82 20.58 -7.22
C LEU A 147 -18.99 21.35 -6.62
N ILE A 148 -18.80 22.00 -5.45
CA ILE A 148 -19.84 22.82 -4.80
C ILE A 148 -20.26 24.02 -5.67
N THR A 149 -19.35 24.52 -6.51
CA THR A 149 -19.63 25.65 -7.41
C THR A 149 -20.27 25.23 -8.73
N VAL A 150 -20.38 23.93 -9.02
CA VAL A 150 -20.96 23.35 -10.25
C VAL A 150 -20.35 23.96 -11.53
N THR A 151 -19.02 24.05 -11.56
CA THR A 151 -18.28 24.63 -12.70
C THR A 151 -17.59 23.55 -13.55
N PRO A 152 -17.25 23.86 -14.83
CA PRO A 152 -16.38 23.00 -15.65
C PRO A 152 -15.03 22.68 -14.99
N GLY A 153 -14.62 23.47 -13.97
CA GLY A 153 -13.40 23.24 -13.20
C GLY A 153 -13.35 21.90 -12.47
N VAL A 154 -14.48 21.21 -12.26
CA VAL A 154 -14.51 19.87 -11.67
C VAL A 154 -13.68 18.89 -12.51
N VAL A 155 -13.82 18.95 -13.83
CA VAL A 155 -13.06 18.07 -14.74
C VAL A 155 -11.58 18.41 -14.69
N LEU A 156 -11.24 19.71 -14.72
CA LEU A 156 -9.84 20.14 -14.69
C LEU A 156 -9.14 19.73 -13.39
N THR A 157 -9.80 19.90 -12.26
CA THR A 157 -9.25 19.52 -10.96
C THR A 157 -9.18 18.00 -10.79
N ALA A 158 -10.11 17.23 -11.39
CA ALA A 158 -10.04 15.77 -11.47
C ALA A 158 -8.82 15.24 -12.22
N LEU A 159 -8.22 16.03 -13.12
CA LEU A 159 -7.05 15.66 -13.92
C LEU A 159 -5.72 15.97 -13.24
N ILE A 160 -5.69 16.68 -12.12
CA ILE A 160 -4.45 17.00 -11.38
C ILE A 160 -3.62 15.73 -11.06
N PRO A 161 -4.17 14.68 -10.43
CA PRO A 161 -3.40 13.49 -10.13
C PRO A 161 -2.94 12.75 -11.40
N LEU A 162 -3.69 12.83 -12.50
CA LEU A 162 -3.23 12.31 -13.79
C LEU A 162 -2.01 13.07 -14.31
N GLY A 163 -2.00 14.40 -14.18
CA GLY A 163 -0.84 15.23 -14.50
C GLY A 163 0.40 14.85 -13.68
N ILE A 164 0.23 14.60 -12.38
CA ILE A 164 1.30 14.12 -11.49
C ILE A 164 1.79 12.73 -11.94
N TYR A 165 0.88 11.80 -12.25
CA TYR A 165 1.22 10.49 -12.77
C TYR A 165 2.09 10.59 -14.03
N LEU A 166 1.69 11.40 -15.01
CA LEU A 166 2.45 11.56 -16.25
C LEU A 166 3.83 12.21 -16.03
N ALA A 167 3.96 13.12 -15.06
CA ALA A 167 5.23 13.76 -14.73
C ALA A 167 6.21 12.83 -13.99
N PHE A 168 5.70 11.84 -13.25
CA PHE A 168 6.49 10.97 -12.37
C PHE A 168 6.52 9.48 -12.77
N ARG A 169 5.76 9.05 -13.79
CA ARG A 169 5.69 7.63 -14.26
C ARG A 169 7.06 6.98 -14.50
N ASN A 170 8.04 7.73 -14.98
CA ASN A 170 9.38 7.23 -15.29
C ASN A 170 10.43 7.62 -14.22
N LYS A 171 10.03 8.37 -13.19
CA LYS A 171 10.95 8.92 -12.17
C LYS A 171 10.78 8.25 -10.81
N SER A 172 9.53 7.99 -10.42
CA SER A 172 9.18 7.39 -9.14
C SER A 172 7.97 6.50 -9.30
N GLU A 173 8.17 5.19 -9.20
CA GLU A 173 7.07 4.23 -9.23
C GLU A 173 6.10 4.49 -8.06
N PHE A 174 6.59 4.93 -6.89
CA PHE A 174 5.78 5.24 -5.70
C PHE A 174 4.80 6.39 -5.97
N VAL A 175 5.32 7.53 -6.47
CA VAL A 175 4.47 8.68 -6.81
C VAL A 175 3.49 8.31 -7.92
N ALA A 176 3.95 7.61 -8.95
CA ALA A 176 3.12 7.20 -10.08
C ALA A 176 1.93 6.34 -9.63
N PHE A 177 2.17 5.33 -8.79
CA PHE A 177 1.11 4.47 -8.27
C PHE A 177 0.08 5.25 -7.45
N HIS A 178 0.53 6.07 -6.49
CA HIS A 178 -0.37 6.88 -5.66
C HIS A 178 -1.17 7.89 -6.49
N ALA A 179 -0.55 8.50 -7.50
CA ALA A 179 -1.20 9.45 -8.38
C ALA A 179 -2.26 8.77 -9.28
N LEU A 180 -1.95 7.62 -9.86
CA LEU A 180 -2.91 6.86 -10.67
C LEU A 180 -4.09 6.36 -9.82
N GLN A 181 -3.83 5.95 -8.57
CA GLN A 181 -4.85 5.57 -7.62
C GLN A 181 -5.76 6.73 -7.22
N ALA A 182 -5.17 7.88 -6.87
CA ALA A 182 -5.93 9.10 -6.58
C ALA A 182 -6.80 9.50 -7.77
N PHE A 183 -6.24 9.49 -8.99
CA PHE A 183 -6.97 9.78 -10.21
C PHE A 183 -8.16 8.82 -10.42
N THR A 184 -7.93 7.52 -10.30
CA THR A 184 -8.98 6.51 -10.48
C THR A 184 -10.13 6.73 -9.49
N VAL A 185 -9.80 6.90 -8.21
CA VAL A 185 -10.78 7.19 -7.15
C VAL A 185 -11.55 8.46 -7.51
N GLN A 186 -10.85 9.57 -7.81
CA GLN A 186 -11.45 10.87 -8.11
C GLN A 186 -12.37 10.83 -9.34
N VAL A 187 -12.01 10.12 -10.41
CA VAL A 187 -12.87 9.94 -11.60
C VAL A 187 -14.09 9.09 -11.27
N VAL A 188 -13.91 7.92 -10.66
CA VAL A 188 -15.04 7.03 -10.32
C VAL A 188 -16.01 7.72 -9.37
N GLY A 189 -15.51 8.39 -8.34
CA GLY A 189 -16.33 9.14 -7.39
C GLY A 189 -17.06 10.31 -8.04
N THR A 190 -16.38 11.09 -8.89
CA THR A 190 -17.01 12.24 -9.57
C THR A 190 -18.07 11.79 -10.57
N VAL A 191 -17.75 10.80 -11.43
CA VAL A 191 -18.72 10.24 -12.38
C VAL A 191 -19.89 9.60 -11.65
N GLY A 192 -19.63 8.84 -10.58
CA GLY A 192 -20.67 8.26 -9.73
C GLY A 192 -21.59 9.32 -9.11
N ALA A 193 -21.03 10.42 -8.58
CA ALA A 193 -21.80 11.53 -8.05
C ALA A 193 -22.65 12.22 -9.12
N LEU A 194 -22.10 12.46 -10.31
CA LEU A 194 -22.83 13.05 -11.43
C LEU A 194 -23.97 12.13 -11.90
N LEU A 195 -23.71 10.83 -12.04
CA LEU A 195 -24.73 9.85 -12.41
C LEU A 195 -25.83 9.78 -11.36
N LEU A 196 -25.49 9.76 -10.07
CA LEU A 196 -26.46 9.80 -8.97
C LEU A 196 -27.35 11.03 -9.04
N LEU A 197 -26.77 12.21 -9.27
CA LEU A 197 -27.52 13.47 -9.37
C LEU A 197 -28.42 13.50 -10.61
N LEU A 198 -27.90 13.07 -11.77
CA LEU A 198 -28.66 13.06 -13.02
C LEU A 198 -29.82 12.05 -12.97
N THR A 199 -29.52 10.79 -12.64
CA THR A 199 -30.53 9.72 -12.61
C THR A 199 -31.52 9.93 -11.46
N GLY A 200 -31.02 10.25 -10.26
CA GLY A 200 -31.85 10.57 -9.11
C GLY A 200 -32.73 11.79 -9.36
N GLY A 201 -32.18 12.83 -9.98
CA GLY A 201 -32.92 14.03 -10.37
C GLY A 201 -34.02 13.75 -11.39
N VAL A 202 -33.76 12.94 -12.43
CA VAL A 202 -34.77 12.55 -13.43
C VAL A 202 -35.90 11.73 -12.79
N VAL A 203 -35.56 10.72 -11.98
CA VAL A 203 -36.56 9.90 -11.28
C VAL A 203 -37.39 10.75 -10.34
N LEU A 204 -36.75 11.60 -9.54
CA LEU A 204 -37.41 12.52 -8.62
C LEU A 204 -38.34 13.49 -9.36
N GLY A 205 -37.86 14.13 -10.43
CA GLY A 205 -38.66 15.04 -11.25
C GLY A 205 -39.87 14.35 -11.88
N THR A 206 -39.71 13.11 -12.34
CA THR A 206 -40.81 12.30 -12.87
C THR A 206 -41.86 12.01 -11.80
N LEU A 207 -41.44 11.62 -10.59
CA LEU A 207 -42.36 11.38 -9.48
C LEU A 207 -43.09 12.65 -9.03
N ILE A 208 -42.41 13.81 -9.03
CA ILE A 208 -43.05 15.11 -8.77
C ILE A 208 -44.14 15.38 -9.81
N ALA A 209 -43.81 15.22 -11.10
CA ALA A 209 -44.76 15.46 -12.17
C ALA A 209 -46.01 14.56 -12.05
N ILE A 210 -45.81 13.26 -11.79
CA ILE A 210 -46.90 12.30 -11.55
C ILE A 210 -47.72 12.73 -10.33
N SER A 211 -47.07 13.07 -9.22
CA SER A 211 -47.75 13.48 -7.99
C SER A 211 -48.59 14.76 -8.17
N LEU A 212 -48.12 15.70 -8.98
CA LEU A 212 -48.87 16.93 -9.31
C LEU A 212 -50.10 16.65 -10.17
N VAL A 213 -50.04 15.67 -11.07
CA VAL A 213 -51.20 15.25 -11.86
C VAL A 213 -52.21 14.50 -10.98
N LEU A 214 -51.75 13.57 -10.14
CA LEU A 214 -52.62 12.77 -9.26
C LEU A 214 -53.26 13.59 -8.13
N SER A 215 -52.63 14.68 -7.68
CA SER A 215 -53.21 15.55 -6.64
C SER A 215 -54.50 16.22 -7.10
N LEU A 216 -54.67 16.46 -8.41
CA LEU A 216 -55.94 16.92 -9.01
C LEU A 216 -57.10 15.93 -8.78
N VAL A 217 -56.78 14.66 -8.52
CA VAL A 217 -57.75 13.56 -8.31
C VAL A 217 -57.82 13.14 -6.82
N LEU A 218 -57.22 13.90 -5.88
CA LEU A 218 -57.22 13.66 -4.43
C LEU A 218 -56.60 12.32 -3.95
N ILE A 219 -55.89 11.57 -4.80
CA ILE A 219 -55.26 10.27 -4.46
C ILE A 219 -53.76 10.43 -4.07
N GLY A 220 -53.24 11.66 -4.01
CA GLY A 220 -51.79 11.94 -3.94
C GLY A 220 -51.06 11.69 -2.61
N ILE A 221 -51.74 11.52 -1.46
CA ILE A 221 -51.09 11.55 -0.14
C ILE A 221 -50.02 10.46 0.08
N PRO A 222 -50.25 9.17 -0.26
CA PRO A 222 -49.22 8.12 -0.08
C PRO A 222 -47.97 8.35 -0.93
N PHE A 223 -48.13 8.96 -2.12
CA PHE A 223 -47.02 9.27 -3.01
C PHE A 223 -46.11 10.37 -2.45
N LEU A 224 -46.66 11.31 -1.67
CA LEU A 224 -45.87 12.35 -1.00
C LEU A 224 -44.91 11.79 0.05
N ILE A 225 -45.29 10.72 0.76
CA ILE A 225 -44.43 10.07 1.76
C ILE A 225 -43.26 9.37 1.06
N LEU A 226 -43.54 8.56 0.04
CA LEU A 226 -42.51 7.87 -0.75
C LEU A 226 -41.55 8.87 -1.40
N PHE A 227 -42.09 9.94 -1.98
CA PHE A 227 -41.33 11.04 -2.56
C PHE A 227 -40.39 11.69 -1.53
N SER A 228 -40.91 12.00 -0.34
CA SER A 228 -40.12 12.64 0.73
C SER A 228 -38.96 11.76 1.17
N LEU A 229 -39.19 10.45 1.33
CA LEU A 229 -38.13 9.50 1.68
C LEU A 229 -37.06 9.40 0.58
N MET A 230 -37.48 9.37 -0.69
CA MET A 230 -36.55 9.31 -1.81
C MET A 230 -35.73 10.59 -1.94
N LEU A 231 -36.36 11.76 -1.73
CA LEU A 231 -35.67 13.06 -1.71
C LEU A 231 -34.61 13.11 -0.60
N VAL A 232 -34.99 12.71 0.62
CA VAL A 232 -34.05 12.63 1.75
C VAL A 232 -32.89 11.69 1.42
N GLY A 233 -33.18 10.51 0.86
CA GLY A 233 -32.16 9.57 0.42
C GLY A 233 -31.21 10.20 -0.61
N LEU A 234 -31.75 10.78 -1.68
CA LEU A 234 -30.94 11.42 -2.73
C LEU A 234 -30.04 12.50 -2.13
N VAL A 235 -30.59 13.40 -1.31
CA VAL A 235 -29.83 14.46 -0.63
C VAL A 235 -28.71 13.86 0.23
N LEU A 236 -29.03 12.89 1.10
CA LEU A 236 -28.04 12.27 1.97
C LEU A 236 -26.91 11.60 1.19
N PHE A 237 -27.22 10.81 0.16
CA PHE A 237 -26.19 10.15 -0.65
C PHE A 237 -25.37 11.14 -1.48
N SER A 238 -26.00 12.19 -2.01
CA SER A 238 -25.31 13.25 -2.77
C SER A 238 -24.29 14.03 -1.95
N PHE A 239 -24.49 14.17 -0.64
CA PHE A 239 -23.50 14.77 0.27
C PHE A 239 -22.53 13.73 0.86
N ALA A 240 -23.02 12.55 1.23
CA ALA A 240 -22.21 11.53 1.87
C ALA A 240 -21.10 11.01 0.96
N LEU A 241 -21.38 10.79 -0.33
CA LEU A 241 -20.40 10.28 -1.29
C LEU A 241 -19.19 11.22 -1.43
N PRO A 242 -19.33 12.51 -1.81
CA PRO A 242 -18.18 13.40 -1.95
C PRO A 242 -17.45 13.65 -0.62
N ILE A 243 -18.15 13.67 0.52
CA ILE A 243 -17.51 13.78 1.84
C ILE A 243 -16.66 12.53 2.13
N ALA A 244 -17.21 11.34 1.92
CA ALA A 244 -16.48 10.09 2.13
C ALA A 244 -15.21 10.03 1.27
N MET A 245 -15.31 10.47 0.01
CA MET A 245 -14.18 10.58 -0.92
C MET A 245 -13.07 11.46 -0.34
N VAL A 246 -13.40 12.67 0.12
CA VAL A 246 -12.43 13.58 0.75
C VAL A 246 -11.79 12.95 1.98
N VAL A 247 -12.57 12.33 2.86
CA VAL A 247 -12.05 11.68 4.08
C VAL A 247 -11.05 10.58 3.73
N TYR A 248 -11.40 9.68 2.82
CA TYR A 248 -10.48 8.62 2.41
C TYR A 248 -9.23 9.17 1.70
N SER A 249 -9.38 10.22 0.88
CA SER A 249 -8.25 10.90 0.25
C SER A 249 -7.32 11.57 1.26
N MET A 250 -7.84 12.15 2.34
CA MET A 250 -7.00 12.70 3.41
C MET A 250 -6.24 11.61 4.17
N ILE A 251 -6.89 10.47 4.47
CA ILE A 251 -6.21 9.32 5.09
C ILE A 251 -5.10 8.80 4.19
N ALA A 252 -5.36 8.69 2.88
CA ALA A 252 -4.38 8.28 1.89
C ALA A 252 -3.22 9.27 1.78
N ALA A 253 -3.50 10.58 1.84
CA ALA A 253 -2.50 11.64 1.81
C ALA A 253 -1.57 11.58 3.03
N ASP A 254 -2.11 11.46 4.25
CA ASP A 254 -1.31 11.31 5.48
C ASP A 254 -0.43 10.06 5.42
N ALA A 255 -0.99 8.94 4.96
CA ALA A 255 -0.25 7.71 4.82
C ALA A 255 0.88 7.83 3.78
N ALA A 256 0.62 8.41 2.61
CA ALA A 256 1.62 8.64 1.57
C ALA A 256 2.72 9.62 2.04
N TYR A 257 2.34 10.66 2.79
CA TYR A 257 3.29 11.62 3.37
C TYR A 257 4.26 10.95 4.37
N LYS A 258 3.77 9.99 5.15
CA LYS A 258 4.60 9.13 6.02
C LYS A 258 5.40 8.06 5.27
N GLY A 259 5.34 8.03 3.94
CA GLY A 259 6.00 7.02 3.10
C GLY A 259 5.31 5.66 3.13
N ARG A 260 4.09 5.55 3.69
CA ARG A 260 3.34 4.30 3.71
C ARG A 260 2.60 4.11 2.39
N ASN A 261 2.68 2.91 1.84
CA ASN A 261 1.92 2.53 0.65
C ASN A 261 0.45 2.27 1.00
N TYR A 262 -0.33 3.34 1.13
CA TYR A 262 -1.77 3.26 1.31
C TYR A 262 -2.46 2.68 0.07
N ARG A 263 -3.33 1.70 0.26
CA ARG A 263 -4.01 1.01 -0.82
C ARG A 263 -5.52 1.05 -0.60
N TYR A 264 -6.24 1.73 -1.47
CA TYR A 264 -7.70 1.65 -1.52
C TYR A 264 -8.10 0.21 -1.84
N PRO A 265 -8.99 -0.40 -1.03
CA PRO A 265 -9.54 -1.72 -1.32
C PRO A 265 -10.13 -1.73 -2.74
N TYR A 266 -9.93 -2.84 -3.47
CA TYR A 266 -10.37 -3.06 -4.86
C TYR A 266 -9.67 -2.19 -5.91
N VAL A 267 -9.54 -0.87 -5.69
CA VAL A 267 -8.90 0.03 -6.68
C VAL A 267 -7.41 -0.27 -6.82
N ALA A 268 -6.71 -0.49 -5.71
CA ALA A 268 -5.28 -0.81 -5.74
C ALA A 268 -5.00 -2.13 -6.48
N ASP A 269 -5.84 -3.15 -6.25
CA ASP A 269 -5.65 -4.47 -6.82
C ASP A 269 -6.02 -4.48 -8.31
N TRP A 270 -7.11 -3.79 -8.68
CA TRP A 270 -7.45 -3.56 -10.08
C TRP A 270 -6.33 -2.81 -10.83
N LEU A 271 -5.75 -1.77 -10.23
CA LEU A 271 -4.64 -1.03 -10.84
C LEU A 271 -3.39 -1.90 -11.02
N ASP A 272 -3.02 -2.69 -10.01
CA ASP A 272 -1.90 -3.63 -10.11
C ASP A 272 -2.13 -4.64 -11.25
N ASP A 273 -3.36 -5.12 -11.44
CA ASP A 273 -3.69 -6.04 -12.52
C ASP A 273 -3.62 -5.35 -13.89
N GLN A 274 -4.06 -4.10 -14.00
CA GLN A 274 -3.94 -3.32 -15.24
C GLN A 274 -2.48 -2.99 -15.60
N LEU A 275 -1.64 -2.72 -14.61
CA LEU A 275 -0.21 -2.47 -14.82
C LEU A 275 0.57 -3.74 -15.19
N LYS A 276 0.15 -4.91 -14.69
CA LYS A 276 0.83 -6.19 -14.98
C LYS A 276 0.36 -6.87 -16.27
N ASN A 277 -0.96 -6.89 -16.49
CA ASN A 277 -1.60 -7.75 -17.48
C ASN A 277 -2.49 -6.97 -18.47
N GLY A 278 -2.70 -5.67 -18.24
CA GLY A 278 -3.66 -4.85 -18.97
C GLY A 278 -3.03 -3.87 -19.97
N MET A 279 -3.90 -3.04 -20.57
CA MET A 279 -3.53 -2.05 -21.59
C MET A 279 -2.51 -1.00 -21.12
N LEU A 280 -2.35 -0.79 -19.81
CA LEU A 280 -1.37 0.17 -19.29
C LEU A 280 0.06 -0.38 -19.30
N GLY A 281 0.23 -1.70 -19.18
CA GLY A 281 1.54 -2.35 -19.18
C GLY A 281 2.24 -2.34 -20.55
N SER A 282 1.51 -2.11 -21.65
CA SER A 282 2.10 -1.99 -22.99
C SER A 282 2.55 -0.56 -23.36
N VAL A 283 2.15 0.44 -22.57
CA VAL A 283 2.42 1.87 -22.83
C VAL A 283 3.49 2.44 -21.87
N ILE A 284 3.92 1.64 -20.90
CA ILE A 284 5.00 1.91 -19.95
C ILE A 284 6.21 1.10 -20.37
#